data_AF-A0A651HKX4-F1
#
_entry.id   AF-A0A651HKX4-F1
#
_cell.length_a   1.000
_cell.length_b   1.000
_cell.length_c   1.000
_cell.angle_alpha   90.00
_cell.angle_beta   90.00
_cell.angle_gamma   90.00
#
_symmetry.space_group_name_H-M   'P 1'
#
loop_
_entity.id
_entity.type
_entity.pdbx_description
1 polymer ?
#
loop_
_entity_poly.entity_id
_entity_poly.type
_entity_poly.pdbx_seq_one_letter_code
_entity_poly.pdbx_strand_id
1 'polypeptide(L)'
;MFSSIRGRILVILAVLGLCGWYLATTQIKLGLDLQGGMHLVLEIDDPEGTMSMEARSDAIDRAERIIRNRVDELGVEEPLIQKVGQDRLIVELAGIDDEERAKELIGQTALLEWKLVRSRTEVDASLPRIDRAIVAALGGDSIRALGRAVEAPGESMEDLLFGTGPDTLPQEELEEELEDPEELDVEVDLEVPEADADLRPFSALLLQGPDQGEFLVRTEDYPIARMFLELPEVQAIIPRAVSLQFEWQPRAVAGQTYRALYVLQRDAFLTGDMLEDASSNRDPQFNQPIVQFELTRAGGRRFGDVTGRHVGDRIAIILDREVVSAPVVRSRIGARGQIELGGSTMEEARDLALVLRAGALPAPLRVMEERTVGPSLGQDSIDQGRLAGIIGLFLVVLVMIGYYKLTGVLAIAALSVYVVLVMGGLVALGATLTVPGIAGLILSIGMAVDANVLIFERIREELDQGRAVRTAVDEGFGHALSAIVDANITTLITALILFQFGTGPVRGFAVTLTIGIIASFFTALYVTRTFYLIYIRNKKATDTVSI
;
A
#
# COMPACT_ATOMS: atom_id res chain seq x y z
N MET A 1 -45.96 27.04 -12.06
CA MET A 1 -45.94 26.07 -10.94
C MET A 1 -44.95 26.49 -9.83
N PHE A 2 -43.73 26.94 -10.17
CA PHE A 2 -42.66 27.32 -9.22
C PHE A 2 -42.77 28.72 -8.56
N SER A 3 -43.67 29.59 -9.00
CA SER A 3 -43.89 30.92 -8.39
C SER A 3 -44.88 30.91 -7.22
N SER A 4 -45.62 29.81 -7.02
CA SER A 4 -46.60 29.71 -5.94
C SER A 4 -45.93 29.27 -4.63
N ILE A 5 -46.37 29.82 -3.49
CA ILE A 5 -45.84 29.47 -2.16
C ILE A 5 -45.91 27.94 -1.92
N ARG A 6 -47.02 27.30 -2.34
CA ARG A 6 -47.19 25.84 -2.22
C ARG A 6 -46.17 25.06 -3.05
N GLY A 7 -45.89 25.51 -4.26
CA GLY A 7 -44.87 24.91 -5.12
C GLY A 7 -43.47 25.02 -4.51
N ARG A 8 -43.13 26.18 -3.92
CA ARG A 8 -41.84 26.37 -3.25
C ARG A 8 -41.65 25.45 -2.04
N ILE A 9 -42.69 25.32 -1.21
CA ILE A 9 -42.66 24.42 -0.04
C ILE A 9 -42.47 22.97 -0.48
N LEU A 10 -43.16 22.52 -1.53
CA LEU A 10 -42.99 21.17 -2.07
C LEU A 10 -41.55 20.90 -2.52
N VAL A 11 -40.91 21.87 -3.19
CA VAL A 11 -39.51 21.75 -3.59
C VAL A 11 -38.59 21.63 -2.36
N ILE A 12 -38.78 22.49 -1.35
CA ILE A 12 -37.98 22.44 -0.12
C ILE A 12 -38.12 21.09 0.57
N LEU A 13 -39.36 20.58 0.71
CA LEU A 13 -39.61 19.28 1.33
C LEU A 13 -39.05 18.12 0.50
N ALA A 14 -39.12 18.19 -0.83
CA ALA A 14 -38.55 17.16 -1.70
C ALA A 14 -37.02 17.09 -1.57
N VAL A 15 -36.34 18.24 -1.56
CA VAL A 15 -34.87 18.29 -1.39
C VAL A 15 -34.48 17.83 0.02
N LEU A 16 -35.18 18.29 1.06
CA LEU A 16 -34.96 17.82 2.43
C LEU A 16 -35.21 16.32 2.58
N GLY A 17 -36.26 15.80 1.96
CA GLY A 17 -36.57 14.36 1.96
C GLY A 17 -35.47 13.55 1.29
N LEU A 18 -34.94 14.02 0.16
CA LEU A 18 -33.83 13.38 -0.54
C LEU A 18 -32.55 13.39 0.31
N CYS A 19 -32.14 14.55 0.82
CA CYS A 19 -30.94 14.67 1.67
C CYS A 19 -31.08 13.87 2.97
N GLY A 20 -32.26 13.90 3.60
CA GLY A 20 -32.55 13.14 4.81
C GLY A 20 -32.57 11.63 4.56
N TRP A 21 -33.02 11.18 3.39
CA TRP A 21 -32.95 9.78 2.99
C TRP A 21 -31.49 9.31 2.88
N TYR A 22 -30.64 10.05 2.15
CA TYR A 22 -29.21 9.74 2.05
C TYR A 22 -28.54 9.67 3.43
N LEU A 23 -28.83 10.62 4.31
CA LEU A 23 -28.30 10.64 5.69
C LEU A 23 -28.74 9.44 6.53
N ALA A 24 -29.93 8.88 6.26
CA ALA A 24 -30.45 7.75 7.01
C ALA A 24 -29.95 6.39 6.50
N THR A 25 -29.61 6.29 5.20
CA THR A 25 -29.16 5.03 4.59
C THR A 25 -27.66 4.85 4.55
N THR A 26 -26.91 5.96 4.60
CA THR A 26 -25.48 5.96 4.31
C THR A 26 -24.73 6.66 5.43
N GLN A 27 -23.63 6.05 5.89
CA GLN A 27 -22.79 6.64 6.93
C GLN A 27 -21.90 7.76 6.37
N ILE A 28 -21.57 8.73 7.22
CA ILE A 28 -20.63 9.80 6.87
C ILE A 28 -19.23 9.22 6.92
N LYS A 29 -18.52 9.33 5.79
CA LYS A 29 -17.12 8.92 5.69
C LYS A 29 -16.27 9.91 6.48
N LEU A 30 -15.43 9.41 7.37
CA LEU A 30 -14.49 10.23 8.14
C LEU A 30 -13.10 10.05 7.54
N GLY A 31 -12.29 11.10 7.54
CA GLY A 31 -10.91 11.05 7.06
C GLY A 31 -9.94 10.55 8.12
N LEU A 32 -8.71 10.31 7.67
CA LEU A 32 -7.58 9.86 8.49
C LEU A 32 -7.40 10.67 9.78
N ASP A 33 -7.49 12.01 9.68
CA ASP A 33 -7.33 12.92 10.82
C ASP A 33 -8.39 12.73 11.92
N LEU A 34 -9.52 12.08 11.61
CA LEU A 34 -10.64 11.87 12.53
C LEU A 34 -10.72 10.44 13.04
N GLN A 35 -10.44 9.45 12.20
CA GLN A 35 -10.49 8.02 12.57
C GLN A 35 -9.15 7.47 13.08
N GLY A 36 -8.04 8.15 12.77
CA GLY A 36 -6.70 7.60 12.89
C GLY A 36 -6.37 6.61 11.76
N GLY A 37 -5.09 6.26 11.67
CA GLY A 37 -4.54 5.34 10.69
C GLY A 37 -3.18 5.82 10.15
N MET A 38 -2.87 5.39 8.92
CA MET A 38 -1.56 5.60 8.30
C MET A 38 -1.61 6.39 7.00
N HIS A 39 -0.63 7.25 6.78
CA HIS A 39 -0.32 7.91 5.51
C HIS A 39 1.11 7.55 5.07
N LEU A 40 1.23 6.85 3.94
CA LEU A 40 2.49 6.46 3.31
C LEU A 40 2.69 7.20 2.00
N VAL A 41 3.91 7.70 1.78
CA VAL A 41 4.38 8.13 0.47
C VAL A 41 5.41 7.12 0.00
N LEU A 42 5.09 6.42 -1.09
CA LEU A 42 5.93 5.40 -1.70
C LEU A 42 6.53 5.94 -2.99
N GLU A 43 7.79 5.58 -3.27
CA GLU A 43 8.50 5.89 -4.51
C GLU A 43 9.11 4.61 -5.08
N ILE A 44 9.22 4.49 -6.40
CA ILE A 44 9.93 3.35 -7.01
C ILE A 44 11.41 3.39 -6.62
N ASP A 45 11.90 2.29 -6.08
CA ASP A 45 13.31 2.10 -5.78
C ASP A 45 14.06 1.64 -7.04
N ASP A 46 14.81 2.56 -7.65
CA ASP A 46 15.67 2.33 -8.81
C ASP A 46 17.02 3.03 -8.56
N PRO A 47 17.92 2.40 -7.77
CA PRO A 47 19.18 3.00 -7.34
C PRO A 47 20.16 3.23 -8.50
N GLU A 48 20.07 2.42 -9.56
CA GLU A 48 20.91 2.53 -10.75
C GLU A 48 20.37 3.55 -11.77
N GLY A 49 19.15 4.06 -11.58
CA GLY A 49 18.52 5.04 -12.47
C GLY A 49 18.27 4.50 -13.88
N THR A 50 18.11 3.19 -14.01
CA THR A 50 18.04 2.51 -15.30
C THR A 50 16.65 2.58 -15.94
N MET A 51 15.61 2.89 -15.15
CA MET A 51 14.24 2.94 -15.63
C MET A 51 13.94 4.27 -16.34
N SER A 52 13.42 4.19 -17.57
CA SER A 52 12.90 5.34 -18.28
C SER A 52 11.70 5.95 -17.55
N MET A 53 11.40 7.23 -17.82
CA MET A 53 10.25 7.92 -17.22
C MET A 53 8.91 7.24 -17.55
N GLU A 54 8.79 6.65 -18.75
CA GLU A 54 7.61 5.87 -19.15
C GLU A 54 7.51 4.57 -18.34
N ALA A 55 8.62 3.83 -18.18
CA ALA A 55 8.66 2.61 -17.39
C ALA A 55 8.33 2.86 -15.91
N ARG A 56 8.76 4.00 -15.35
CA ARG A 56 8.42 4.42 -13.99
C ARG A 56 6.93 4.70 -13.83
N SER A 57 6.33 5.47 -14.75
CA SER A 57 4.88 5.73 -14.71
C SER A 57 4.07 4.44 -14.83
N ASP A 58 4.43 3.55 -15.76
CA ASP A 58 3.76 2.26 -15.93
C ASP A 58 3.91 1.36 -14.70
N ALA A 59 5.07 1.39 -14.05
CA ALA A 59 5.30 0.67 -12.81
C ALA A 59 4.45 1.24 -11.66
N ILE A 60 4.29 2.55 -11.55
CA ILE A 60 3.35 3.16 -10.59
C ILE A 60 1.91 2.76 -10.89
N ASP A 61 1.48 2.77 -12.15
CA ASP A 61 0.11 2.41 -12.51
C ASP A 61 -0.20 0.93 -12.22
N ARG A 62 0.80 0.04 -12.35
CA ARG A 62 0.70 -1.36 -11.91
C ARG A 62 0.70 -1.48 -10.38
N ALA A 63 1.62 -0.78 -9.71
CA ALA A 63 1.73 -0.77 -8.25
C ALA A 63 0.45 -0.26 -7.59
N GLU A 64 -0.19 0.79 -8.14
CA GLU A 64 -1.47 1.32 -7.65
C GLU A 64 -2.54 0.23 -7.62
N ARG A 65 -2.68 -0.54 -8.70
CA ARG A 65 -3.67 -1.63 -8.79
C ARG A 65 -3.38 -2.74 -7.80
N ILE A 66 -2.11 -3.12 -7.65
CA ILE A 66 -1.70 -4.19 -6.74
C ILE A 66 -1.94 -3.76 -5.28
N ILE A 67 -1.48 -2.57 -4.91
CA ILE A 67 -1.67 -2.02 -3.56
C ILE A 67 -3.15 -1.87 -3.25
N ARG A 68 -3.96 -1.40 -4.21
CA ARG A 68 -5.42 -1.34 -4.04
C ARG A 68 -6.00 -2.71 -3.71
N ASN A 69 -5.66 -3.74 -4.48
CA ASN A 69 -6.13 -5.10 -4.21
C ASN A 69 -5.67 -5.62 -2.83
N ARG A 70 -4.41 -5.36 -2.42
CA ARG A 70 -3.89 -5.78 -1.11
C ARG A 70 -4.63 -5.10 0.03
N VAL A 71 -4.89 -3.81 -0.12
CA VAL A 71 -5.56 -3.01 0.90
C VAL A 71 -7.05 -3.36 1.00
N ASP A 72 -7.70 -3.67 -0.13
CA ASP A 72 -9.08 -4.16 -0.15
C ASP A 72 -9.19 -5.51 0.62
N GLU A 73 -8.20 -6.39 0.47
CA GLU A 73 -8.12 -7.67 1.19
C GLU A 73 -7.75 -7.53 2.67
N LEU A 74 -7.05 -6.45 3.05
CA LEU A 74 -6.84 -6.09 4.45
C LEU A 74 -8.14 -5.69 5.16
N GLY A 75 -9.23 -5.49 4.42
CA GLY A 75 -10.53 -5.09 4.97
C GLY A 75 -10.55 -3.63 5.41
N VAL A 76 -9.63 -2.80 4.90
CA VAL A 76 -9.60 -1.37 5.19
C VAL A 76 -10.82 -0.73 4.56
N GLU A 77 -11.62 -0.05 5.38
CA GLU A 77 -12.77 0.69 4.88
C GLU A 77 -12.27 1.93 4.13
N GLU A 78 -12.26 1.83 2.80
CA GLU A 78 -12.09 2.94 1.86
C GLU A 78 -10.67 3.57 1.81
N PRO A 79 -9.67 2.84 1.29
CA PRO A 79 -8.32 3.37 1.16
C PRO A 79 -8.18 4.46 0.10
N LEU A 80 -7.39 5.50 0.44
CA LEU A 80 -7.05 6.56 -0.50
C LEU A 80 -5.69 6.28 -1.14
N ILE A 81 -5.71 5.73 -2.34
CA ILE A 81 -4.50 5.47 -3.11
C ILE A 81 -4.49 6.41 -4.31
N GLN A 82 -3.49 7.30 -4.37
CA GLN A 82 -3.36 8.32 -5.40
C GLN A 82 -1.92 8.45 -5.90
N LYS A 83 -1.77 8.50 -7.22
CA LYS A 83 -0.50 8.87 -7.86
C LYS A 83 -0.22 10.35 -7.67
N VAL A 84 1.01 10.68 -7.28
CA VAL A 84 1.50 12.07 -7.20
C VAL A 84 2.75 12.20 -8.04
N GLY A 85 2.72 13.10 -9.02
CA GLY A 85 3.80 13.21 -10.00
C GLY A 85 3.86 12.02 -10.94
N GLN A 86 5.07 11.52 -11.22
CA GLN A 86 5.30 10.44 -12.19
C GLN A 86 5.93 9.18 -11.56
N ASP A 87 6.36 9.27 -10.31
CA ASP A 87 7.19 8.27 -9.62
C ASP A 87 6.76 7.99 -8.17
N ARG A 88 5.70 8.66 -7.68
CA ARG A 88 5.22 8.49 -6.30
C ARG A 88 3.77 8.06 -6.22
N LEU A 89 3.50 7.30 -5.17
CA LEU A 89 2.19 6.82 -4.79
C LEU A 89 1.93 7.20 -3.33
N ILE A 90 0.84 7.93 -3.09
CA ILE A 90 0.33 8.20 -1.75
C ILE A 90 -0.70 7.14 -1.41
N VAL A 91 -0.56 6.53 -0.25
CA VAL A 91 -1.47 5.51 0.29
C VAL A 91 -1.91 5.97 1.67
N GLU A 92 -3.18 6.32 1.82
CA GLU A 92 -3.79 6.63 3.11
C GLU A 92 -4.78 5.53 3.49
N LEU A 93 -4.64 5.03 4.71
CA LEU A 93 -5.40 3.93 5.24
C LEU A 93 -6.00 4.36 6.57
N ALA A 94 -7.32 4.56 6.58
CA ALA A 94 -8.04 4.92 7.79
C ALA A 94 -8.51 3.67 8.54
N GLY A 95 -8.55 3.74 9.87
CA GLY A 95 -9.15 2.68 10.70
C GLY A 95 -8.38 1.35 10.69
N ILE A 96 -7.06 1.39 10.44
CA ILE A 96 -6.19 0.21 10.59
C ILE A 96 -5.80 0.03 12.06
N ASP A 97 -5.97 -1.18 12.58
CA ASP A 97 -5.53 -1.57 13.93
C ASP A 97 -4.02 -1.88 13.98
N ASP A 98 -3.50 -2.61 12.97
CA ASP A 98 -2.10 -3.03 12.87
C ASP A 98 -1.41 -2.39 11.67
N GLU A 99 -0.75 -1.28 11.97
CA GLU A 99 -0.05 -0.45 11.01
C GLU A 99 1.21 -1.11 10.45
N GLU A 100 2.01 -1.74 11.31
CA GLU A 100 3.26 -2.38 10.89
C GLU A 100 2.97 -3.52 9.90
N ARG A 101 1.96 -4.33 10.19
CA ARG A 101 1.51 -5.39 9.27
C ARG A 101 1.01 -4.84 7.95
N ALA A 102 0.21 -3.77 7.96
CA ALA A 102 -0.28 -3.14 6.73
C ALA A 102 0.88 -2.62 5.86
N LYS A 103 1.88 -2.00 6.50
CA LYS A 103 3.08 -1.49 5.82
C LYS A 103 3.90 -2.62 5.19
N GLU A 104 4.12 -3.72 5.92
CA GLU A 104 4.86 -4.88 5.40
C GLU A 104 4.15 -5.47 4.18
N LEU A 105 2.83 -5.67 4.26
CA LEU A 105 2.01 -6.19 3.16
C LEU A 105 2.01 -5.28 1.92
N ILE A 106 2.00 -3.96 2.12
CA ILE A 106 2.03 -3.00 1.00
C ILE A 106 3.43 -2.91 0.38
N GLY A 107 4.48 -2.97 1.20
CA GLY A 107 5.87 -2.86 0.76
C GLY A 107 6.44 -4.12 0.10
N GLN A 108 5.86 -5.29 0.35
CA GLN A 108 6.40 -6.56 -0.14
C GLN A 108 6.33 -6.68 -1.67
N THR A 109 7.44 -7.01 -2.35
CA THR A 109 7.41 -7.19 -3.82
C THR A 109 6.57 -8.40 -4.21
N ALA A 110 6.70 -9.51 -3.48
CA ALA A 110 5.95 -10.74 -3.70
C ALA A 110 6.24 -11.44 -5.03
N LEU A 111 7.49 -11.42 -5.47
CA LEU A 111 7.90 -12.12 -6.68
C LEU A 111 7.87 -13.63 -6.41
N LEU A 112 6.82 -14.30 -6.87
CA LEU A 112 6.66 -15.75 -6.78
C LEU A 112 7.25 -16.44 -8.01
N GLU A 113 8.17 -17.38 -7.79
CA GLU A 113 8.79 -18.20 -8.82
C GLU A 113 8.75 -19.69 -8.45
N TRP A 114 8.60 -20.55 -9.45
CA TRP A 114 8.86 -21.98 -9.31
C TRP A 114 10.08 -22.39 -10.13
N LYS A 115 11.04 -23.03 -9.47
CA LYS A 115 12.29 -23.51 -10.06
C LYS A 115 12.49 -24.99 -9.74
N LEU A 116 13.12 -25.71 -10.66
CA LEU A 116 13.53 -27.10 -10.40
C LEU A 116 14.77 -27.09 -9.51
N VAL A 117 14.78 -27.94 -8.49
CA VAL A 117 15.98 -28.19 -7.69
C VAL A 117 16.94 -29.04 -8.53
N ARG A 118 18.20 -28.61 -8.60
CA ARG A 118 19.29 -29.22 -9.36
C ARG A 118 20.23 -29.98 -8.43
N SER A 119 21.09 -30.80 -8.99
CA SER A 119 22.06 -31.56 -8.20
C SER A 119 23.14 -30.63 -7.66
N ARG A 120 23.59 -30.86 -6.41
CA ARG A 120 24.75 -30.16 -5.83
C ARG A 120 26.02 -30.32 -6.65
N THR A 121 26.15 -31.45 -7.35
CA THR A 121 27.30 -31.74 -8.22
C THR A 121 27.50 -30.70 -9.32
N GLU A 122 26.43 -29.99 -9.74
CA GLU A 122 26.52 -28.90 -10.71
C GLU A 122 27.25 -27.67 -10.15
N VAL A 123 27.33 -27.54 -8.82
CA VAL A 123 27.99 -26.42 -8.12
C VAL A 123 29.30 -26.86 -7.46
N ASP A 124 29.45 -28.12 -7.08
CA ASP A 124 30.65 -28.64 -6.38
C ASP A 124 31.96 -28.28 -7.12
N ALA A 125 31.99 -28.40 -8.45
CA ALA A 125 33.16 -28.04 -9.26
C ALA A 125 33.44 -26.52 -9.35
N SER A 126 32.48 -25.68 -8.96
CA SER A 126 32.63 -24.23 -8.90
C SER A 126 32.99 -23.73 -7.49
N LEU A 127 32.79 -24.53 -6.43
CA LEU A 127 33.06 -24.12 -5.05
C LEU A 127 34.49 -23.63 -4.81
N PRO A 128 35.56 -24.31 -5.28
CA PRO A 128 36.92 -23.81 -5.10
C PRO A 128 37.19 -22.49 -5.84
N ARG A 129 36.48 -22.24 -6.95
CA ARG A 129 36.56 -20.97 -7.69
C ARG A 129 35.81 -19.86 -6.95
N ILE A 130 34.65 -20.18 -6.37
CA ILE A 130 33.89 -19.26 -5.50
C ILE A 130 34.73 -18.85 -4.29
N ASP A 131 35.37 -19.81 -3.61
CA ASP A 131 36.26 -19.53 -2.48
C ASP A 131 37.40 -18.57 -2.87
N ARG A 132 38.06 -18.83 -4.01
CA ARG A 132 39.11 -17.93 -4.53
C ARG A 132 38.60 -16.53 -4.84
N ALA A 133 37.41 -16.38 -5.40
CA ALA A 133 36.82 -15.06 -5.66
C ALA A 133 36.49 -14.30 -4.37
N ILE A 134 36.02 -14.99 -3.33
CA ILE A 134 35.77 -14.37 -2.03
C ILE A 134 37.08 -13.87 -1.41
N VAL A 135 38.14 -14.68 -1.49
CA VAL A 135 39.48 -14.29 -1.04
C VAL A 135 40.02 -13.10 -1.83
N ALA A 136 39.86 -13.10 -3.16
CA ALA A 136 40.28 -11.99 -4.01
C ALA A 136 39.50 -10.69 -3.70
N ALA A 137 38.19 -10.78 -3.45
CA ALA A 137 37.34 -9.62 -3.21
C ALA A 137 37.51 -9.01 -1.81
N LEU A 138 37.66 -9.85 -0.77
CA LEU A 138 37.69 -9.40 0.63
C LEU A 138 39.11 -9.34 1.24
N GLY A 139 40.06 -10.07 0.67
CA GLY A 139 41.41 -10.27 1.20
C GLY A 139 41.48 -11.30 2.34
N GLY A 140 42.59 -12.03 2.43
CA GLY A 140 42.80 -13.08 3.44
C GLY A 140 42.77 -12.58 4.88
N ASP A 141 43.23 -11.35 5.14
CA ASP A 141 43.20 -10.75 6.49
C ASP A 141 41.77 -10.51 6.99
N SER A 142 40.86 -10.07 6.11
CA SER A 142 39.44 -9.90 6.43
C SER A 142 38.78 -11.24 6.72
N ILE A 143 39.13 -12.28 5.95
CA ILE A 143 38.61 -13.65 6.15
C ILE A 143 39.09 -14.24 7.47
N ARG A 144 40.36 -14.02 7.83
CA ARG A 144 40.91 -14.40 9.14
C ARG A 144 40.23 -13.65 10.28
N ALA A 145 39.96 -12.35 10.11
CA ALA A 145 39.24 -11.54 11.10
C ALA A 145 37.79 -12.00 11.31
N LEU A 146 37.14 -12.54 10.27
CA LEU A 146 35.83 -13.18 10.34
C LEU A 146 35.87 -14.58 10.98
N GLY A 147 37.05 -15.10 11.31
CA GLY A 147 37.24 -16.46 11.84
C GLY A 147 36.96 -17.56 10.80
N ARG A 148 37.05 -17.24 9.50
CA ARG A 148 36.70 -18.14 8.38
C ARG A 148 37.87 -18.53 7.49
N ALA A 149 39.08 -18.35 7.98
CA ALA A 149 40.27 -18.88 7.33
C ALA A 149 40.40 -20.39 7.62
N VAL A 150 39.62 -21.19 6.90
CA VAL A 150 39.69 -22.66 6.95
C VAL A 150 40.53 -23.10 5.76
N GLU A 151 41.65 -23.76 6.04
CA GLU A 151 42.49 -24.39 5.01
C GLU A 151 41.95 -25.80 4.71
N ALA A 152 42.06 -26.24 3.46
CA ALA A 152 41.75 -27.63 3.11
C ALA A 152 42.65 -28.58 3.93
N PRO A 153 42.14 -29.71 4.46
CA PRO A 153 42.99 -30.72 5.06
C PRO A 153 43.93 -31.26 3.98
N GLY A 154 45.16 -30.77 3.95
CA GLY A 154 46.18 -31.24 3.03
C GLY A 154 46.45 -32.74 3.25
N GLU A 155 46.69 -33.44 2.16
CA GLU A 155 47.25 -34.80 2.07
C GLU A 155 48.60 -34.91 2.81
N SER A 156 48.57 -34.78 4.13
CA SER A 156 49.77 -34.77 4.99
C SER A 156 49.95 -36.10 5.74
N MET A 157 49.22 -37.15 5.35
CA MET A 157 49.39 -38.48 5.93
C MET A 157 50.29 -39.40 5.09
N GLU A 158 50.40 -39.20 3.78
CA GLU A 158 51.27 -40.03 2.92
C GLU A 158 52.73 -39.57 2.95
N ASP A 159 52.98 -38.27 3.07
CA ASP A 159 54.34 -37.69 3.16
C ASP A 159 55.06 -37.97 4.49
N LEU A 160 54.34 -38.35 5.55
CA LEU A 160 54.93 -38.73 6.84
C LEU A 160 55.17 -40.24 6.99
N LEU A 161 54.58 -41.08 6.13
CA LEU A 161 54.69 -42.54 6.23
C LEU A 161 55.77 -43.15 5.32
N PHE A 162 56.18 -42.47 4.25
CA PHE A 162 57.17 -42.99 3.29
C PHE A 162 58.38 -42.07 3.09
N GLY A 163 59.16 -41.90 4.16
CA GLY A 163 60.49 -41.32 4.09
C GLY A 163 61.57 -42.30 3.58
N THR A 164 62.08 -42.01 2.38
CA THR A 164 63.43 -42.29 1.84
C THR A 164 63.89 -43.72 1.51
N GLY A 165 64.32 -43.92 0.25
CA GLY A 165 65.34 -44.92 -0.15
C GLY A 165 65.23 -45.37 -1.62
N PRO A 166 66.26 -45.20 -2.48
CA PRO A 166 66.13 -45.23 -3.94
C PRO A 166 66.29 -46.64 -4.55
N ASP A 167 65.62 -46.91 -5.67
CA ASP A 167 66.22 -47.41 -6.92
C ASP A 167 65.19 -48.03 -7.90
N THR A 168 65.49 -47.80 -9.20
CA THR A 168 65.08 -48.54 -10.42
C THR A 168 63.76 -48.21 -11.15
N LEU A 169 63.93 -47.40 -12.22
CA LEU A 169 63.40 -47.41 -13.62
C LEU A 169 62.35 -48.47 -14.05
N PRO A 170 61.62 -48.29 -15.19
CA PRO A 170 61.32 -47.08 -16.01
C PRO A 170 59.81 -46.91 -16.35
N GLN A 171 59.51 -45.72 -16.87
CA GLN A 171 58.26 -45.35 -17.57
C GLN A 171 57.97 -46.30 -18.76
N GLU A 172 56.75 -46.82 -18.84
CA GLU A 172 55.97 -46.99 -20.07
C GLU A 172 54.57 -47.57 -19.74
N GLU A 173 53.57 -47.14 -20.52
CA GLU A 173 52.20 -47.68 -20.64
C GLU A 173 51.15 -47.26 -19.58
N LEU A 174 50.43 -46.17 -19.85
CA LEU A 174 48.98 -46.17 -20.12
C LEU A 174 48.51 -44.73 -20.45
N GLU A 175 48.68 -44.31 -21.70
CA GLU A 175 47.85 -43.26 -22.29
C GLU A 175 46.86 -43.95 -23.23
N GLU A 176 45.65 -44.22 -22.73
CA GLU A 176 44.50 -44.46 -23.60
C GLU A 176 43.23 -43.99 -22.89
N GLU A 177 42.42 -43.26 -23.66
CA GLU A 177 41.06 -42.80 -23.39
C GLU A 177 40.88 -41.66 -22.37
N LEU A 178 40.73 -40.44 -22.90
CA LEU A 178 39.42 -39.76 -22.92
C LEU A 178 39.50 -38.52 -23.84
N GLU A 179 38.79 -38.62 -24.96
CA GLU A 179 38.43 -37.49 -25.81
C GLU A 179 37.46 -36.57 -25.07
N ASP A 180 37.83 -35.29 -25.02
CA ASP A 180 37.02 -34.06 -25.04
C ASP A 180 35.79 -33.93 -24.12
N PRO A 181 35.78 -32.87 -23.29
CA PRO A 181 34.71 -31.90 -23.47
C PRO A 181 35.23 -30.47 -23.55
N GLU A 182 34.99 -29.84 -24.70
CA GLU A 182 34.84 -28.40 -24.86
C GLU A 182 33.80 -27.86 -23.86
N GLU A 183 34.21 -27.56 -22.64
CA GLU A 183 33.58 -26.53 -21.81
C GLU A 183 34.46 -25.28 -21.86
N LEU A 184 33.87 -24.16 -22.26
CA LEU A 184 34.51 -22.85 -22.26
C LEU A 184 35.01 -22.50 -20.85
N ASP A 185 36.29 -22.75 -20.60
CA ASP A 185 37.02 -22.18 -19.48
C ASP A 185 37.14 -20.67 -19.67
N VAL A 186 36.28 -19.93 -18.97
CA VAL A 186 36.56 -18.54 -18.64
C VAL A 186 37.49 -18.57 -17.42
N GLU A 187 38.80 -18.66 -17.65
CA GLU A 187 39.78 -18.36 -16.61
C GLU A 187 39.70 -16.86 -16.31
N VAL A 188 38.98 -16.51 -15.25
CA VAL A 188 39.15 -15.22 -14.59
C VAL A 188 40.44 -15.33 -13.80
N ASP A 189 41.50 -14.70 -14.30
CA ASP A 189 42.82 -14.67 -13.68
C ASP A 189 42.76 -13.78 -12.42
N LEU A 190 42.32 -14.38 -11.31
CA LEU A 190 42.22 -13.72 -10.01
C LEU A 190 43.57 -13.84 -9.31
N GLU A 191 44.32 -12.74 -9.23
CA GLU A 191 45.56 -12.66 -8.45
C GLU A 191 45.26 -12.82 -6.95
N VAL A 192 45.46 -14.02 -6.42
CA VAL A 192 45.38 -14.31 -4.97
C VAL A 192 46.80 -14.59 -4.45
N PRO A 193 47.25 -13.97 -3.35
CA PRO A 193 48.55 -14.30 -2.75
C PRO A 193 48.66 -15.80 -2.45
N GLU A 194 49.82 -16.42 -2.73
CA GLU A 194 50.04 -17.87 -2.50
C GLU A 194 49.65 -18.32 -1.08
N ALA A 195 49.86 -17.45 -0.08
CA ALA A 195 49.53 -17.71 1.33
C ALA A 195 48.01 -17.81 1.62
N ASP A 196 47.16 -17.36 0.71
CA ASP A 196 45.70 -17.34 0.86
C ASP A 196 44.99 -18.28 -0.15
N ALA A 197 45.74 -18.95 -1.03
CA ALA A 197 45.20 -19.77 -2.12
C ALA A 197 44.42 -21.01 -1.64
N ASP A 198 44.77 -21.53 -0.47
CA ASP A 198 44.16 -22.73 0.12
C ASP A 198 42.99 -22.43 1.06
N LEU A 199 42.64 -21.16 1.24
CA LEU A 199 41.49 -20.76 2.04
C LEU A 199 40.18 -21.20 1.37
N ARG A 200 39.26 -21.70 2.20
CA ARG A 200 37.94 -22.21 1.81
C ARG A 200 36.82 -21.54 2.63
N PRO A 201 36.67 -20.20 2.56
CA PRO A 201 35.81 -19.44 3.46
C PRO A 201 34.32 -19.74 3.29
N PHE A 202 33.88 -20.14 2.10
CA PHE A 202 32.47 -20.42 1.81
C PHE A 202 32.17 -21.91 1.78
N SER A 203 32.99 -22.72 1.09
CA SER A 203 32.74 -24.17 1.03
C SER A 203 32.81 -24.85 2.41
N ALA A 204 33.64 -24.35 3.34
CA ALA A 204 33.67 -24.85 4.72
C ALA A 204 32.37 -24.58 5.50
N LEU A 205 31.54 -23.63 5.07
CA LEU A 205 30.23 -23.35 5.67
C LEU A 205 29.15 -24.30 5.18
N LEU A 206 29.40 -24.98 4.06
CA LEU A 206 28.44 -25.86 3.40
C LEU A 206 28.59 -27.27 3.95
N LEU A 207 27.60 -27.71 4.71
CA LEU A 207 27.44 -29.11 5.10
C LEU A 207 26.58 -29.82 4.05
N GLN A 208 26.83 -31.10 3.83
CA GLN A 208 25.95 -31.90 2.98
C GLN A 208 24.59 -32.08 3.66
N GLY A 209 23.54 -31.56 3.03
CA GLY A 209 22.16 -31.84 3.40
C GLY A 209 21.70 -33.25 3.02
N PRO A 210 20.58 -33.72 3.59
CA PRO A 210 20.00 -35.04 3.33
C PRO A 210 19.59 -35.25 1.87
N ASP A 211 19.27 -34.17 1.14
CA ASP A 211 18.83 -34.24 -0.26
C ASP A 211 19.93 -33.86 -1.25
N GLN A 212 19.86 -34.40 -2.47
CA GLN A 212 20.89 -34.26 -3.51
C GLN A 212 21.10 -32.84 -4.02
N GLY A 213 20.17 -31.91 -3.76
CA GLY A 213 20.19 -30.53 -4.25
C GLY A 213 20.22 -29.46 -3.17
N GLU A 214 20.51 -29.82 -1.91
CA GLU A 214 20.57 -28.87 -0.80
C GLU A 214 21.85 -28.97 0.03
N PHE A 215 22.50 -27.84 0.26
CA PHE A 215 23.53 -27.70 1.29
C PHE A 215 22.89 -27.22 2.58
N LEU A 216 23.50 -27.51 3.73
CA LEU A 216 23.08 -26.99 5.03
C LEU A 216 24.12 -26.01 5.53
N VAL A 217 23.69 -24.81 5.87
CA VAL A 217 24.53 -23.79 6.51
C VAL A 217 24.03 -23.60 7.92
N ARG A 218 24.93 -23.57 8.91
CA ARG A 218 24.51 -23.29 10.30
C ARG A 218 23.84 -21.94 10.38
N THR A 219 22.77 -21.80 11.17
CA THR A 219 22.04 -20.53 11.26
C THR A 219 22.94 -19.37 11.74
N GLU A 220 23.95 -19.66 12.57
CA GLU A 220 25.00 -18.70 12.98
C GLU A 220 25.86 -18.19 11.81
N ASP A 221 26.04 -19.00 10.78
CA ASP A 221 26.93 -18.73 9.64
C ASP A 221 26.18 -18.12 8.45
N TYR A 222 24.85 -18.16 8.49
CA TYR A 222 23.97 -17.67 7.42
C TYR A 222 24.24 -16.22 7.00
N PRO A 223 24.39 -15.22 7.91
CA PRO A 223 24.64 -13.84 7.50
C PRO A 223 25.93 -13.70 6.66
N ILE A 224 26.97 -14.45 7.02
CA ILE A 224 28.26 -14.44 6.31
C ILE A 224 28.13 -15.15 4.97
N ALA A 225 27.50 -16.33 4.94
CA ALA A 225 27.29 -17.09 3.71
C ALA A 225 26.42 -16.32 2.70
N ARG A 226 25.40 -15.60 3.18
CA ARG A 226 24.56 -14.71 2.35
C ARG A 226 25.37 -13.57 1.77
N MET A 227 26.16 -12.88 2.61
CA MET A 227 27.03 -11.80 2.16
C MET A 227 28.00 -12.27 1.05
N PHE A 228 28.61 -13.45 1.20
CA PHE A 228 29.49 -14.00 0.17
C PHE A 228 28.77 -14.28 -1.15
N LEU A 229 27.55 -14.83 -1.10
CA LEU A 229 26.76 -15.07 -2.32
C LEU A 229 26.30 -13.77 -2.99
N GLU A 230 26.15 -12.67 -2.25
CA GLU A 230 25.74 -11.37 -2.81
C GLU A 230 26.89 -10.61 -3.50
N LEU A 231 28.15 -11.07 -3.38
CA LEU A 231 29.30 -10.45 -4.05
C LEU A 231 29.21 -10.59 -5.59
N PRO A 232 29.43 -9.50 -6.36
CA PRO A 232 29.41 -9.55 -7.83
C PRO A 232 30.40 -10.56 -8.43
N GLU A 233 31.57 -10.69 -7.82
CA GLU A 233 32.64 -11.61 -8.23
C GLU A 233 32.20 -13.07 -8.09
N VAL A 234 31.46 -13.39 -7.02
CA VAL A 234 30.91 -14.72 -6.77
C VAL A 234 29.78 -15.02 -7.75
N GLN A 235 28.89 -14.06 -7.99
CA GLN A 235 27.78 -14.21 -8.95
C GLN A 235 28.27 -14.48 -10.38
N ALA A 236 29.46 -13.99 -10.75
CA ALA A 236 30.06 -14.24 -12.06
C ALA A 236 30.59 -15.68 -12.23
N ILE A 237 30.93 -16.36 -11.14
CA ILE A 237 31.51 -17.72 -11.16
C ILE A 237 30.43 -18.80 -11.09
N ILE A 238 29.30 -18.51 -10.46
CA ILE A 238 28.17 -19.46 -10.39
C ILE A 238 27.77 -19.86 -11.82
N PRO A 239 27.65 -21.17 -12.12
CA PRO A 239 27.31 -21.61 -13.47
C PRO A 239 26.02 -20.98 -13.98
N ARG A 240 25.98 -20.60 -15.26
CA ARG A 240 24.84 -19.88 -15.85
C ARG A 240 23.53 -20.66 -15.83
N ALA A 241 23.57 -21.98 -15.67
CA ALA A 241 22.37 -22.82 -15.61
C ALA A 241 21.72 -22.84 -14.22
N VAL A 242 22.43 -22.43 -13.16
CA VAL A 242 21.99 -22.57 -11.77
C VAL A 242 21.95 -21.24 -11.03
N SER A 243 21.24 -21.24 -9.91
CA SER A 243 21.16 -20.17 -8.93
C SER A 243 21.13 -20.79 -7.53
N LEU A 244 21.76 -20.10 -6.58
CA LEU A 244 21.83 -20.53 -5.18
C LEU A 244 20.90 -19.65 -4.36
N GLN A 245 19.96 -20.26 -3.63
CA GLN A 245 19.00 -19.51 -2.81
C GLN A 245 18.78 -20.19 -1.46
N PHE A 246 18.75 -19.39 -0.40
CA PHE A 246 18.51 -19.88 0.95
C PHE A 246 17.03 -20.09 1.23
N GLU A 247 16.74 -21.05 2.08
CA GLU A 247 15.44 -21.20 2.71
C GLU A 247 15.18 -20.06 3.70
N TRP A 248 13.95 -19.55 3.67
CA TRP A 248 13.51 -18.45 4.54
C TRP A 248 13.53 -18.81 6.03
N GLN A 249 13.23 -20.08 6.36
CA GLN A 249 13.15 -20.60 7.72
C GLN A 249 14.31 -21.54 8.06
N PRO A 250 14.83 -21.47 9.29
CA PRO A 250 15.80 -22.45 9.77
C PRO A 250 15.11 -23.78 10.12
N ARG A 251 15.81 -24.88 9.86
CA ARG A 251 15.44 -26.24 10.24
C ARG A 251 16.27 -26.71 11.43
N ALA A 252 15.61 -27.27 12.45
CA ALA A 252 16.29 -27.93 13.55
C ALA A 252 16.66 -29.36 13.17
N VAL A 253 17.96 -29.67 13.14
CA VAL A 253 18.51 -31.01 12.88
C VAL A 253 19.46 -31.36 14.02
N ALA A 254 19.19 -32.47 14.72
CA ALA A 254 20.03 -32.97 15.81
C ALA A 254 20.38 -31.94 16.91
N GLY A 255 19.47 -31.02 17.22
CA GLY A 255 19.64 -30.00 18.26
C GLY A 255 20.43 -28.75 17.82
N GLN A 256 20.84 -28.68 16.55
CA GLN A 256 21.37 -27.46 15.92
C GLN A 256 20.41 -26.96 14.85
N THR A 257 20.46 -25.66 14.58
CA THR A 257 19.63 -25.03 13.54
C THR A 257 20.48 -24.75 12.31
N TYR A 258 19.94 -25.14 11.15
CA TYR A 258 20.55 -24.93 9.84
C TYR A 258 19.57 -24.20 8.93
N ARG A 259 20.07 -23.49 7.92
CA ARG A 259 19.29 -23.02 6.78
C ARG A 259 19.73 -23.80 5.55
N ALA A 260 18.76 -24.34 4.81
CA ALA A 260 19.06 -25.02 3.57
C ALA A 260 19.45 -24.00 2.49
N LEU A 261 20.50 -24.29 1.73
CA LEU A 261 20.90 -23.58 0.52
C LEU A 261 20.60 -24.48 -0.66
N TYR A 262 19.63 -24.08 -1.48
CA TYR A 262 19.19 -24.85 -2.62
C TYR A 262 19.98 -24.51 -3.87
N VAL A 263 20.36 -25.55 -4.60
CA VAL A 263 20.81 -25.41 -6.00
C VAL A 263 19.57 -25.47 -6.88
N LEU A 264 19.26 -24.37 -7.54
CA LEU A 264 18.06 -24.21 -8.34
C LEU A 264 18.43 -23.95 -9.79
N GLN A 265 17.61 -24.45 -10.71
CA GLN A 265 17.69 -23.99 -12.10
C GLN A 265 17.54 -22.46 -12.13
N ARG A 266 18.36 -21.76 -12.92
CA ARG A 266 18.37 -20.28 -12.93
C ARG A 266 17.02 -19.67 -13.32
N ASP A 267 16.45 -20.17 -14.42
CA ASP A 267 15.19 -19.67 -14.97
C ASP A 267 13.99 -20.34 -14.30
N ALA A 268 13.02 -19.52 -13.90
CA ALA A 268 11.73 -19.99 -13.43
C ALA A 268 10.90 -20.58 -14.58
N PHE A 269 10.38 -21.79 -14.36
CA PHE A 269 9.45 -22.39 -15.32
C PHE A 269 8.00 -21.96 -15.09
N LEU A 270 7.70 -21.34 -13.95
CA LEU A 270 6.41 -20.73 -13.65
C LEU A 270 6.65 -19.51 -12.75
N THR A 271 5.81 -18.50 -12.90
CA THR A 271 5.85 -17.23 -12.15
C THR A 271 4.46 -16.89 -11.62
N GLY A 272 4.39 -16.00 -10.62
CA GLY A 272 3.14 -15.62 -9.96
C GLY A 272 2.09 -14.97 -10.86
N ASP A 273 2.46 -14.47 -12.04
CA ASP A 273 1.53 -13.94 -13.06
C ASP A 273 0.54 -14.99 -13.59
N MET A 274 0.87 -16.27 -13.46
CA MET A 274 0.01 -17.39 -13.88
C MET A 274 -0.90 -17.91 -12.76
N LEU A 275 -0.91 -17.26 -11.59
CA LEU A 275 -1.77 -17.55 -10.46
C LEU A 275 -3.15 -16.89 -10.67
N GLU A 276 -4.21 -17.66 -10.44
CA GLU A 276 -5.61 -17.21 -10.55
C GLU A 276 -6.21 -16.92 -9.17
N ASP A 277 -5.89 -17.74 -8.16
CA ASP A 277 -6.30 -17.52 -6.77
C ASP A 277 -5.31 -18.17 -5.78
N ALA A 278 -5.30 -17.67 -4.55
CA ALA A 278 -4.57 -18.22 -3.41
C ALA A 278 -5.41 -18.12 -2.13
N SER A 279 -5.48 -19.18 -1.36
CA SER A 279 -6.22 -19.24 -0.09
C SER A 279 -5.40 -19.92 1.00
N SER A 280 -5.51 -19.41 2.22
CA SER A 280 -4.86 -20.03 3.38
C SER A 280 -5.77 -21.07 4.02
N ASN A 281 -5.21 -22.20 4.42
CA ASN A 281 -5.93 -23.27 5.09
C ASN A 281 -5.02 -23.98 6.10
N ARG A 282 -5.58 -24.89 6.89
CA ARG A 282 -4.81 -25.84 7.68
C ARG A 282 -4.84 -27.19 7.00
N ASP A 283 -3.69 -27.84 6.95
CA ASP A 283 -3.58 -29.22 6.52
C ASP A 283 -4.41 -30.11 7.46
N PRO A 284 -5.41 -30.86 6.95
CA PRO A 284 -6.24 -31.74 7.77
C PRO A 284 -5.44 -32.84 8.49
N GLN A 285 -4.26 -33.22 7.98
CA GLN A 285 -3.50 -34.34 8.51
C GLN A 285 -2.50 -33.91 9.59
N PHE A 286 -1.77 -32.81 9.36
CA PHE A 286 -0.70 -32.36 10.25
C PHE A 286 -1.03 -31.09 11.02
N ASN A 287 -2.21 -30.48 10.78
CA ASN A 287 -2.66 -29.22 11.36
C ASN A 287 -1.70 -28.03 11.14
N GLN A 288 -0.81 -28.16 10.15
CA GLN A 288 0.14 -27.14 9.73
C GLN A 288 -0.52 -26.13 8.79
N PRO A 289 -0.11 -24.85 8.81
CA PRO A 289 -0.63 -23.86 7.88
C PRO A 289 -0.12 -24.11 6.45
N ILE A 290 -1.03 -24.01 5.50
CA ILE A 290 -0.76 -24.20 4.07
C ILE A 290 -1.41 -23.08 3.26
N VAL A 291 -0.82 -22.78 2.11
CA VAL A 291 -1.43 -21.90 1.10
C VAL A 291 -1.79 -22.74 -0.12
N GLN A 292 -3.09 -22.87 -0.38
CA GLN A 292 -3.60 -23.51 -1.59
C GLN A 292 -3.65 -22.48 -2.70
N PHE A 293 -3.14 -22.83 -3.88
CA PHE A 293 -3.16 -21.96 -5.05
C PHE A 293 -3.87 -22.62 -6.21
N GLU A 294 -4.52 -21.80 -7.03
CA GLU A 294 -5.10 -22.17 -8.31
C GLU A 294 -4.39 -21.39 -9.41
N LEU A 295 -3.93 -22.09 -10.43
CA LEU A 295 -3.26 -21.55 -11.60
C LEU A 295 -4.27 -21.35 -12.72
N THR A 296 -3.99 -20.36 -13.56
CA THR A 296 -4.71 -20.16 -14.82
C THR A 296 -4.63 -21.41 -15.71
N ARG A 297 -5.55 -21.53 -16.69
CA ARG A 297 -5.53 -22.63 -17.68
C ARG A 297 -4.18 -22.78 -18.41
N ALA A 298 -3.47 -21.68 -18.64
CA ALA A 298 -2.13 -21.72 -19.25
C ALA A 298 -1.09 -22.23 -18.24
N GLY A 299 -1.10 -21.67 -17.01
CA GLY A 299 -0.22 -22.08 -15.92
C GLY A 299 -0.37 -23.55 -15.56
N GLY A 300 -1.59 -24.05 -15.37
CA GLY A 300 -1.86 -25.46 -15.03
C GLY A 300 -1.41 -26.47 -16.09
N ARG A 301 -1.41 -26.09 -17.38
CA ARG A 301 -0.84 -26.94 -18.45
C ARG A 301 0.68 -26.99 -18.36
N ARG A 302 1.33 -25.83 -18.25
CA ARG A 302 2.80 -25.74 -18.11
C ARG A 302 3.29 -26.45 -16.85
N PHE A 303 2.62 -26.23 -15.72
CA PHE A 303 2.90 -26.88 -14.45
C PHE A 303 2.70 -28.39 -14.53
N GLY A 304 1.61 -28.84 -15.15
CA GLY A 304 1.35 -30.27 -15.39
C GLY A 304 2.35 -30.93 -16.32
N ASP A 305 2.87 -30.23 -17.33
CA ASP A 305 3.85 -30.79 -18.25
C ASP A 305 5.23 -30.91 -17.61
N VAL A 306 5.62 -29.94 -16.78
CA VAL A 306 6.88 -29.99 -16.02
C VAL A 306 6.80 -31.04 -14.91
N THR A 307 5.79 -30.97 -14.03
CA THR A 307 5.63 -31.95 -12.93
C THR A 307 5.45 -33.39 -13.43
N GLY A 308 4.84 -33.58 -14.60
CA GLY A 308 4.69 -34.91 -15.21
C GLY A 308 6.01 -35.51 -15.71
N ARG A 309 7.00 -34.69 -16.07
CA ARG A 309 8.34 -35.15 -16.50
C ARG A 309 9.33 -35.29 -15.35
N HIS A 310 9.06 -34.57 -14.26
CA HIS A 310 9.94 -34.44 -13.09
C HIS A 310 9.33 -35.10 -11.84
N VAL A 311 8.70 -36.27 -12.00
CA VAL A 311 8.17 -37.04 -10.86
C VAL A 311 9.33 -37.64 -10.08
N GLY A 312 9.39 -37.36 -8.78
CA GLY A 312 10.52 -37.71 -7.91
C GLY A 312 11.48 -36.56 -7.66
N ASP A 313 11.49 -35.53 -8.53
CA ASP A 313 12.32 -34.35 -8.35
C ASP A 313 11.65 -33.35 -7.37
N ARG A 314 12.45 -32.40 -6.87
CA ARG A 314 11.94 -31.31 -6.01
C ARG A 314 11.70 -30.05 -6.82
N ILE A 315 10.61 -29.37 -6.52
CA ILE A 315 10.30 -28.04 -7.07
C ILE A 315 10.40 -27.05 -5.92
N ALA A 316 11.29 -26.07 -6.04
CA ALA A 316 11.38 -24.96 -5.11
C ALA A 316 10.33 -23.90 -5.46
N ILE A 317 9.65 -23.42 -4.41
CA ILE A 317 8.72 -22.32 -4.43
C ILE A 317 9.40 -21.15 -3.75
N ILE A 318 9.61 -20.07 -4.49
CA ILE A 318 10.48 -18.97 -4.11
C ILE A 318 9.65 -17.71 -4.01
N LEU A 319 9.83 -16.96 -2.94
CA LEU A 319 9.25 -15.65 -2.75
C LEU A 319 10.37 -14.66 -2.47
N ASP A 320 10.47 -13.60 -3.28
CA ASP A 320 11.43 -12.50 -3.07
C ASP A 320 12.91 -12.96 -2.95
N ARG A 321 13.28 -14.02 -3.70
CA ARG A 321 14.60 -14.69 -3.74
C ARG A 321 14.92 -15.63 -2.58
N GLU A 322 13.95 -15.91 -1.70
CA GLU A 322 14.08 -16.90 -0.64
C GLU A 322 13.18 -18.11 -0.91
N VAL A 323 13.68 -19.31 -0.65
CA VAL A 323 12.91 -20.55 -0.83
C VAL A 323 11.96 -20.68 0.35
N VAL A 324 10.66 -20.66 0.05
CA VAL A 324 9.59 -20.86 1.04
C VAL A 324 9.43 -22.35 1.33
N SER A 325 9.39 -23.16 0.28
CA SER A 325 9.30 -24.63 0.38
C SER A 325 9.87 -25.30 -0.85
N ALA A 326 10.33 -26.54 -0.71
CA ALA A 326 10.80 -27.37 -1.82
C ALA A 326 10.22 -28.80 -1.75
N PRO A 327 8.92 -28.99 -2.01
CA PRO A 327 8.31 -30.31 -1.96
C PRO A 327 8.78 -31.24 -3.10
N VAL A 328 8.71 -32.55 -2.85
CA VAL A 328 8.92 -33.59 -3.85
C VAL A 328 7.66 -33.77 -4.69
N VAL A 329 7.81 -33.81 -6.01
CA VAL A 329 6.72 -34.06 -6.95
C VAL A 329 6.36 -35.54 -6.93
N ARG A 330 5.22 -35.90 -6.32
CA ARG A 330 4.76 -37.30 -6.21
C ARG A 330 3.99 -37.78 -7.44
N SER A 331 3.35 -36.87 -8.14
CA SER A 331 2.53 -37.14 -9.33
C SER A 331 2.40 -35.86 -10.15
N ARG A 332 1.92 -35.99 -11.39
CA ARG A 332 1.54 -34.84 -12.21
C ARG A 332 0.52 -33.96 -11.47
N ILE A 333 0.82 -32.68 -11.32
CA ILE A 333 -0.05 -31.70 -10.66
C ILE A 333 -0.68 -30.81 -11.74
N GLY A 334 -2.00 -30.67 -11.70
CA GLY A 334 -2.74 -29.85 -12.65
C GLY A 334 -2.70 -28.37 -12.29
N ALA A 335 -3.86 -27.72 -12.32
CA ALA A 335 -3.99 -26.29 -12.00
C ALA A 335 -3.99 -25.97 -10.49
N ARG A 336 -4.18 -26.96 -9.61
CA ARG A 336 -4.29 -26.73 -8.17
C ARG A 336 -3.12 -27.36 -7.43
N GLY A 337 -2.52 -26.63 -6.52
CA GLY A 337 -1.43 -27.09 -5.67
C GLY A 337 -1.51 -26.50 -4.26
N GLN A 338 -0.58 -26.92 -3.41
CA GLN A 338 -0.43 -26.41 -2.06
C GLN A 338 1.04 -26.06 -1.78
N ILE A 339 1.24 -25.00 -1.02
CA ILE A 339 2.52 -24.56 -0.46
C ILE A 339 2.48 -24.87 1.03
N GLU A 340 3.44 -25.65 1.50
CA GLU A 340 3.58 -25.96 2.92
C GLU A 340 4.49 -24.93 3.57
N LEU A 341 4.01 -24.26 4.62
CA LEU A 341 4.76 -23.20 5.31
C LEU A 341 5.48 -23.70 6.57
N GLY A 342 5.44 -25.01 6.82
CA GLY A 342 6.16 -25.63 7.94
C GLY A 342 5.80 -25.02 9.29
N GLY A 343 6.81 -24.45 9.96
CA GLY A 343 6.70 -23.89 11.32
C GLY A 343 6.02 -22.53 11.43
N SER A 344 5.52 -21.98 10.32
CA SER A 344 4.83 -20.69 10.26
C SER A 344 3.55 -20.62 11.08
N THR A 345 3.08 -19.38 11.29
CA THR A 345 1.76 -19.11 11.87
C THR A 345 0.65 -19.15 10.82
N MET A 346 -0.61 -19.27 11.27
CA MET A 346 -1.77 -19.16 10.36
C MET A 346 -1.95 -17.73 9.82
N GLU A 347 -1.43 -16.73 10.55
CA GLU A 347 -1.44 -15.34 10.13
C GLU A 347 -0.49 -15.11 8.97
N GLU A 348 0.75 -15.58 9.05
CA GLU A 348 1.71 -15.57 7.93
C GLU A 348 1.15 -16.25 6.67
N ALA A 349 0.41 -17.36 6.84
CA ALA A 349 -0.22 -18.04 5.72
C ALA A 349 -1.34 -17.21 5.07
N ARG A 350 -2.11 -16.46 5.86
CA ARG A 350 -3.13 -15.52 5.36
C ARG A 350 -2.49 -14.37 4.61
N ASP A 351 -1.43 -13.82 5.18
CA ASP A 351 -0.68 -12.69 4.63
C ASP A 351 -0.02 -13.07 3.30
N LEU A 352 0.62 -14.24 3.24
CA LEU A 352 1.14 -14.78 1.98
C LEU A 352 0.03 -14.99 0.95
N ALA A 353 -1.09 -15.62 1.32
CA ALA A 353 -2.19 -15.86 0.39
C ALA A 353 -2.77 -14.56 -0.18
N LEU A 354 -2.91 -13.51 0.65
CA LEU A 354 -3.35 -12.17 0.25
C LEU A 354 -2.39 -11.58 -0.78
N VAL A 355 -1.09 -11.61 -0.46
CA VAL A 355 -0.03 -11.06 -1.30
C VAL A 355 0.07 -11.77 -2.64
N LEU A 356 -0.07 -13.10 -2.66
CA LEU A 356 -0.08 -13.90 -3.89
C LEU A 356 -1.31 -13.61 -4.76
N ARG A 357 -2.50 -13.42 -4.17
CA ARG A 357 -3.73 -13.10 -4.91
C ARG A 357 -3.68 -11.70 -5.52
N ALA A 358 -3.12 -10.73 -4.80
CA ALA A 358 -2.99 -9.36 -5.29
C ALA A 358 -1.93 -9.21 -6.39
N GLY A 359 -0.90 -10.07 -6.40
CA GLY A 359 0.16 -10.12 -7.40
C GLY A 359 1.45 -9.40 -6.97
N ALA A 360 2.49 -9.59 -7.79
CA ALA A 360 3.83 -9.07 -7.53
C ALA A 360 3.99 -7.61 -8.00
N LEU A 361 4.63 -6.78 -7.17
CA LEU A 361 5.00 -5.42 -7.55
C LEU A 361 6.01 -5.44 -8.72
N PRO A 362 5.88 -4.52 -9.70
CA PRO A 362 6.76 -4.47 -10.86
C PRO A 362 8.18 -4.01 -10.53
N ALA A 363 8.35 -3.31 -9.41
CA ALA A 363 9.62 -2.82 -8.89
C ALA A 363 9.46 -2.66 -7.36
N PRO A 364 10.56 -2.78 -6.58
CA PRO A 364 10.53 -2.49 -5.16
C PRO A 364 10.10 -1.03 -4.91
N LEU A 365 9.39 -0.79 -3.81
CA LEU A 365 8.96 0.54 -3.40
C LEU A 365 9.69 0.94 -2.13
N ARG A 366 10.20 2.17 -2.11
CA ARG A 366 10.82 2.80 -0.96
C ARG A 366 9.83 3.75 -0.28
N VAL A 367 9.70 3.63 1.03
CA VAL A 367 8.90 4.56 1.84
C VAL A 367 9.66 5.87 1.99
N MET A 368 9.09 6.96 1.46
CA MET A 368 9.65 8.31 1.53
C MET A 368 9.18 9.11 2.72
N GLU A 369 7.91 8.94 3.07
CA GLU A 369 7.31 9.61 4.19
C GLU A 369 6.27 8.68 4.81
N GLU A 370 6.28 8.61 6.14
CA GLU A 370 5.36 7.83 6.93
C GLU A 370 4.81 8.75 8.02
N ARG A 371 3.48 8.87 8.06
CA ARG A 371 2.77 9.59 9.11
C ARG A 371 1.67 8.70 9.63
N THR A 372 1.80 8.34 10.90
CA THR A 372 0.76 7.67 11.66
C THR A 372 -0.01 8.70 12.49
N VAL A 373 -1.33 8.64 12.43
CA VAL A 373 -2.21 9.41 13.31
C VAL A 373 -2.94 8.43 14.21
N GLY A 374 -2.65 8.47 15.51
CA GLY A 374 -3.35 7.62 16.47
C GLY A 374 -4.84 7.99 16.59
N PRO A 375 -5.76 7.02 16.79
CA PRO A 375 -7.20 7.27 16.90
C PRO A 375 -7.59 8.30 17.98
N SER A 376 -6.79 8.41 19.05
CA SER A 376 -7.04 9.37 20.14
C SER A 376 -6.88 10.83 19.72
N LEU A 377 -5.95 11.14 18.81
CA LEU A 377 -5.75 12.50 18.31
C LEU A 377 -6.93 12.97 17.46
N GLY A 378 -7.53 12.05 16.71
CA GLY A 378 -8.74 12.30 15.95
C GLY A 378 -9.95 12.55 16.86
N GLN A 379 -10.13 11.71 17.88
CA GLN A 379 -11.21 11.88 18.85
C GLN A 379 -11.14 13.23 19.60
N ASP A 380 -9.94 13.62 20.05
CA ASP A 380 -9.74 14.91 20.71
C ASP A 380 -10.09 16.09 19.78
N SER A 381 -9.73 15.99 18.49
CA SER A 381 -10.03 17.00 17.47
C SER A 381 -11.54 17.08 17.19
N ILE A 382 -12.23 15.94 17.15
CA ILE A 382 -13.70 15.87 17.02
C ILE A 382 -14.36 16.54 18.20
N ASP A 383 -13.94 16.23 19.42
CA ASP A 383 -14.57 16.74 20.64
C ASP A 383 -14.38 18.25 20.79
N GLN A 384 -13.18 18.76 20.51
CA GLN A 384 -12.91 20.19 20.49
C GLN A 384 -13.66 20.90 19.36
N GLY A 385 -13.68 20.32 18.15
CA GLY A 385 -14.40 20.85 17.00
C GLY A 385 -15.91 20.92 17.24
N ARG A 386 -16.48 19.88 17.86
CA ARG A 386 -17.88 19.82 18.28
C ARG A 386 -18.19 20.89 19.31
N LEU A 387 -17.35 21.05 20.33
CA LEU A 387 -17.53 22.07 21.36
C LEU A 387 -17.49 23.48 20.75
N ALA A 388 -16.48 23.78 19.92
CA ALA A 388 -16.34 25.06 19.24
C ALA A 388 -17.53 25.35 18.30
N GLY A 389 -17.98 24.33 17.54
CA GLY A 389 -19.14 24.44 16.66
C GLY A 389 -20.44 24.72 17.42
N ILE A 390 -20.68 24.05 18.55
CA ILE A 390 -21.87 24.28 19.39
C ILE A 390 -21.86 25.69 19.98
N ILE A 391 -20.72 26.14 20.53
CA ILE A 391 -20.59 27.48 21.09
C ILE A 391 -20.81 28.54 20.00
N GLY A 392 -20.18 28.37 18.83
CA GLY A 392 -20.34 29.26 17.68
C GLY A 392 -21.80 29.34 17.20
N LEU A 393 -22.45 28.18 17.03
CA LEU A 393 -23.86 28.13 16.64
C LEU A 393 -24.78 28.81 17.66
N PHE A 394 -24.52 28.60 18.96
CA PHE A 394 -25.30 29.24 20.03
C PHE A 394 -25.15 30.77 20.01
N LEU A 395 -23.93 31.28 19.85
CA LEU A 395 -23.67 32.72 19.75
C LEU A 395 -24.34 33.33 18.52
N VAL A 396 -24.26 32.66 17.37
CA VAL A 396 -24.95 33.06 16.13
C VAL A 396 -26.46 33.13 16.37
N VAL A 397 -27.07 32.10 16.96
CA VAL A 397 -28.51 32.07 17.27
C VAL A 397 -28.89 33.23 18.20
N LEU A 398 -28.10 33.49 19.24
CA LEU A 398 -28.34 34.56 20.20
C LEU A 398 -28.30 35.94 19.53
N VAL A 399 -27.28 36.20 18.70
CA VAL A 399 -27.15 37.48 17.97
C VAL A 399 -28.31 37.65 16.97
N MET A 400 -28.66 36.60 16.23
CA MET A 400 -29.74 36.66 15.24
C MET A 400 -31.10 36.93 15.89
N ILE A 401 -31.43 36.25 16.98
CA ILE A 401 -32.70 36.49 17.69
C ILE A 401 -32.67 37.85 18.40
N GLY A 402 -31.55 38.22 19.02
CA GLY A 402 -31.43 39.47 19.76
C GLY A 402 -31.55 40.71 18.87
N TYR A 403 -30.83 40.72 17.75
CA TYR A 403 -30.76 41.88 16.85
C TYR A 403 -31.93 41.91 15.85
N TYR A 404 -32.26 40.77 15.22
CA TYR A 404 -33.28 40.68 14.17
C TYR A 404 -34.64 40.12 14.64
N LYS A 405 -34.79 39.80 15.93
CA LYS A 405 -36.07 39.34 16.51
C LYS A 405 -36.67 38.19 15.71
N LEU A 406 -37.89 38.37 15.18
CA LEU A 406 -38.63 37.32 14.48
C LEU A 406 -37.98 36.93 13.14
N THR A 407 -37.37 37.87 12.43
CA THR A 407 -36.69 37.55 11.16
C THR A 407 -35.39 36.79 11.41
N GLY A 408 -34.75 37.03 12.55
CA GLY A 408 -33.71 36.16 13.09
C GLY A 408 -34.16 34.71 13.27
N VAL A 409 -35.37 34.48 13.79
CA VAL A 409 -35.95 33.12 13.92
C VAL A 409 -36.15 32.47 12.55
N LEU A 410 -36.61 33.22 11.55
CA LEU A 410 -36.75 32.71 10.17
C LEU A 410 -35.39 32.32 9.56
N ALA A 411 -34.34 33.10 9.82
CA ALA A 411 -32.98 32.77 9.40
C ALA A 411 -32.46 31.48 10.05
N ILE A 412 -32.72 31.28 11.35
CA ILE A 412 -32.31 30.05 12.07
C ILE A 412 -33.05 28.82 11.53
N ALA A 413 -34.33 28.96 11.18
CA ALA A 413 -35.08 27.89 10.53
C ALA A 413 -34.45 27.54 9.15
N ALA A 414 -34.05 28.55 8.37
CA ALA A 414 -33.35 28.33 7.10
C ALA A 414 -31.96 27.72 7.31
N LEU A 415 -31.24 28.11 8.38
CA LEU A 415 -29.96 27.53 8.75
C LEU A 415 -30.09 26.04 9.13
N SER A 416 -31.20 25.64 9.74
CA SER A 416 -31.47 24.23 10.05
C SER A 416 -31.63 23.40 8.77
N VAL A 417 -32.34 23.95 7.78
CA VAL A 417 -32.43 23.35 6.43
C VAL A 417 -31.05 23.27 5.79
N TYR A 418 -30.27 24.34 5.90
CA TYR A 418 -28.90 24.40 5.37
C TYR A 418 -28.02 23.26 5.89
N VAL A 419 -28.00 23.02 7.21
CA VAL A 419 -27.18 21.94 7.80
C VAL A 419 -27.56 20.59 7.22
N VAL A 420 -28.86 20.30 7.08
CA VAL A 420 -29.34 19.03 6.47
C VAL A 420 -28.89 18.90 5.01
N LEU A 421 -28.93 19.99 4.24
CA LEU A 421 -28.49 19.98 2.84
C LEU A 421 -27.00 19.74 2.71
N VAL A 422 -26.19 20.36 3.56
CA VAL A 422 -24.72 20.18 3.52
C VAL A 422 -24.35 18.76 3.93
N MET A 423 -24.91 18.25 5.02
CA MET A 423 -24.66 16.89 5.48
C MET A 423 -25.16 15.85 4.45
N GLY A 424 -26.35 16.04 3.89
CA GLY A 424 -26.87 15.17 2.83
C GLY A 424 -26.06 15.25 1.54
N GLY A 425 -25.54 16.43 1.19
CA GLY A 425 -24.67 16.61 0.03
C GLY A 425 -23.32 15.91 0.17
N LEU A 426 -22.71 15.94 1.36
CA LEU A 426 -21.46 15.21 1.64
C LEU A 426 -21.65 13.71 1.46
N VAL A 427 -22.72 13.16 2.04
CA VAL A 427 -23.05 11.74 1.95
C VAL A 427 -23.40 11.33 0.52
N ALA A 428 -24.20 12.14 -0.18
CA ALA A 428 -24.60 11.85 -1.56
C ALA A 428 -23.41 11.82 -2.55
N LEU A 429 -22.36 12.60 -2.28
CA LEU A 429 -21.14 12.63 -3.09
C LEU A 429 -20.08 11.62 -2.63
N GLY A 430 -20.33 10.88 -1.55
CA GLY A 430 -19.34 9.99 -0.94
C GLY A 430 -18.08 10.73 -0.47
N ALA A 431 -18.23 11.99 -0.05
CA ALA A 431 -17.13 12.83 0.39
C ALA A 431 -16.70 12.50 1.83
N THR A 432 -15.40 12.50 2.08
CA THR A 432 -14.80 12.29 3.41
C THR A 432 -14.78 13.58 4.23
N LEU A 433 -15.27 13.53 5.46
CA LEU A 433 -15.19 14.61 6.43
C LEU A 433 -13.84 14.55 7.17
N THR A 434 -13.04 15.61 7.10
CA THR A 434 -11.72 15.73 7.76
C THR A 434 -11.74 16.81 8.83
N VAL A 435 -10.68 16.95 9.66
CA VAL A 435 -10.57 18.08 10.62
C VAL A 435 -10.64 19.44 9.90
N PRO A 436 -9.87 19.69 8.82
CA PRO A 436 -10.08 20.88 8.00
C PRO A 436 -11.49 20.95 7.42
N GLY A 437 -12.09 19.83 7.00
CA GLY A 437 -13.48 19.78 6.55
C GLY A 437 -14.48 20.31 7.58
N ILE A 438 -14.30 19.99 8.86
CA ILE A 438 -15.11 20.55 9.97
C ILE A 438 -14.91 22.07 10.06
N ALA A 439 -13.68 22.58 9.93
CA ALA A 439 -13.43 24.01 9.87
C ALA A 439 -14.13 24.68 8.66
N GLY A 440 -14.15 24.00 7.51
CA GLY A 440 -14.90 24.40 6.32
C GLY A 440 -16.39 24.51 6.58
N LEU A 441 -16.98 23.54 7.28
CA LEU A 441 -18.39 23.58 7.70
C LEU A 441 -18.68 24.75 8.66
N ILE A 442 -17.80 24.99 9.63
CA ILE A 442 -17.96 26.10 10.59
C ILE A 442 -17.89 27.45 9.84
N LEU A 443 -16.92 27.60 8.94
CA LEU A 443 -16.78 28.79 8.10
C LEU A 443 -18.03 28.99 7.23
N SER A 444 -18.55 27.92 6.62
CA SER A 444 -19.72 27.99 5.74
C SER A 444 -21.02 28.29 6.49
N ILE A 445 -21.16 27.88 7.76
CA ILE A 445 -22.25 28.31 8.64
C ILE A 445 -22.24 29.83 8.82
N GLY A 446 -21.06 30.41 9.07
CA GLY A 446 -20.90 31.87 9.19
C GLY A 446 -21.34 32.60 7.93
N MET A 447 -20.89 32.14 6.76
CA MET A 447 -21.29 32.71 5.46
C MET A 447 -22.79 32.54 5.17
N ALA A 448 -23.39 31.41 5.57
CA ALA A 448 -24.83 31.18 5.39
C ALA A 448 -25.68 32.16 6.20
N VAL A 449 -25.20 32.57 7.38
CA VAL A 449 -25.86 33.58 8.21
C VAL A 449 -25.64 34.98 7.63
N ASP A 450 -24.42 35.29 7.18
CA ASP A 450 -24.06 36.59 6.58
C ASP A 450 -24.94 36.94 5.37
N ALA A 451 -25.23 35.96 4.50
CA ALA A 451 -26.15 36.14 3.38
C ALA A 451 -27.56 36.57 3.85
N ASN A 452 -28.05 36.03 4.98
CA ASN A 452 -29.33 36.45 5.54
C ASN A 452 -29.26 37.85 6.16
N VAL A 453 -28.15 38.20 6.81
CA VAL A 453 -27.90 39.55 7.37
C VAL A 453 -27.95 40.61 6.28
N LEU A 454 -27.26 40.41 5.16
CA LEU A 454 -27.28 41.29 3.99
C LEU A 454 -28.70 41.52 3.46
N ILE A 455 -29.49 40.45 3.35
CA ILE A 455 -30.90 40.55 2.93
C ILE A 455 -31.69 41.39 3.94
N PHE A 456 -31.49 41.18 5.25
CA PHE A 456 -32.28 41.85 6.28
C PHE A 456 -31.97 43.33 6.38
N GLU A 457 -30.70 43.72 6.32
CA GLU A 457 -30.30 45.13 6.27
C GLU A 457 -30.84 45.80 5.01
N ARG A 458 -30.76 45.14 3.85
CA ARG A 458 -31.32 45.71 2.62
C ARG A 458 -32.83 45.89 2.70
N ILE A 459 -33.56 44.95 3.31
CA ILE A 459 -35.01 45.10 3.56
C ILE A 459 -35.27 46.26 4.54
N ARG A 460 -34.45 46.40 5.59
CA ARG A 460 -34.57 47.48 6.57
C ARG A 460 -34.36 48.85 5.90
N GLU A 461 -33.35 48.98 5.06
CA GLU A 461 -33.11 50.20 4.27
C GLU A 461 -34.31 50.58 3.38
N GLU A 462 -34.92 49.61 2.69
CA GLU A 462 -36.09 49.86 1.84
C GLU A 462 -37.36 50.21 2.66
N LEU A 463 -37.49 49.67 3.88
CA LEU A 463 -38.57 50.03 4.82
C LEU A 463 -38.39 51.44 5.38
N ASP A 464 -37.16 51.83 5.72
CA ASP A 464 -36.82 53.17 6.22
C ASP A 464 -37.06 54.26 5.15
N GLN A 465 -36.97 53.89 3.87
CA GLN A 465 -37.38 54.73 2.74
C GLN A 465 -38.91 54.85 2.57
N GLY A 466 -39.69 54.23 3.45
CA GLY A 466 -41.16 54.31 3.46
C GLY A 466 -41.86 53.38 2.46
N ARG A 467 -41.16 52.39 1.90
CA ARG A 467 -41.80 51.42 0.99
C ARG A 467 -42.72 50.49 1.77
N ALA A 468 -43.80 50.06 1.12
CA ALA A 468 -44.69 49.04 1.67
C ALA A 468 -43.92 47.73 1.93
N VAL A 469 -44.25 47.04 3.03
CA VAL A 469 -43.55 45.84 3.51
C VAL A 469 -43.26 44.80 2.42
N ARG A 470 -44.26 44.50 1.58
CA ARG A 470 -44.11 43.51 0.51
C ARG A 470 -43.16 43.97 -0.58
N THR A 471 -43.23 45.25 -0.96
CA THR A 471 -42.33 45.86 -1.95
C THR A 471 -40.91 45.95 -1.39
N ALA A 472 -40.74 46.37 -0.14
CA ALA A 472 -39.43 46.42 0.51
C ALA A 472 -38.75 45.06 0.56
N VAL A 473 -39.51 43.97 0.75
CA VAL A 473 -38.98 42.61 0.72
C VAL A 473 -38.57 42.20 -0.70
N ASP A 474 -39.43 42.39 -1.70
CA ASP A 474 -39.08 42.02 -3.08
C ASP A 474 -37.88 42.81 -3.62
N GLU A 475 -37.80 44.12 -3.33
CA GLU A 475 -36.66 44.99 -3.66
C GLU A 475 -35.41 44.62 -2.85
N GLY A 476 -35.56 44.35 -1.55
CA GLY A 476 -34.45 43.97 -0.68
C GLY A 476 -33.77 42.68 -1.13
N PHE A 477 -34.55 41.65 -1.47
CA PHE A 477 -34.02 40.42 -2.07
C PHE A 477 -33.39 40.66 -3.46
N GLY A 478 -33.95 41.57 -4.26
CA GLY A 478 -33.43 41.92 -5.58
C GLY A 478 -32.06 42.59 -5.50
N HIS A 479 -31.93 43.61 -4.65
CA HIS A 479 -30.68 44.37 -4.47
C HIS A 479 -29.60 43.58 -3.71
N ALA A 480 -29.98 42.73 -2.75
CA ALA A 480 -29.01 41.89 -2.05
C ALA A 480 -28.43 40.75 -2.92
N LEU A 481 -29.14 40.36 -4.00
CA LEU A 481 -28.78 39.23 -4.83
C LEU A 481 -27.36 39.35 -5.43
N SER A 482 -27.01 40.50 -6.01
CA SER A 482 -25.72 40.68 -6.67
C SER A 482 -24.55 40.53 -5.69
N ALA A 483 -24.65 41.17 -4.52
CA ALA A 483 -23.62 41.08 -3.49
C ALA A 483 -23.43 39.64 -2.99
N ILE A 484 -24.53 38.90 -2.78
CA ILE A 484 -24.49 37.50 -2.34
C ILE A 484 -23.90 36.59 -3.42
N VAL A 485 -24.28 36.80 -4.68
CA VAL A 485 -23.74 36.05 -5.82
C VAL A 485 -22.23 36.30 -5.94
N ASP A 486 -21.79 37.55 -5.89
CA ASP A 486 -20.38 37.93 -6.07
C ASP A 486 -19.47 37.35 -4.97
N ALA A 487 -19.91 37.42 -3.70
CA ALA A 487 -19.18 36.86 -2.57
C ALA A 487 -19.07 35.33 -2.64
N ASN A 488 -20.17 34.64 -2.99
CA ASN A 488 -20.18 33.18 -3.11
C ASN A 488 -19.39 32.69 -4.33
N ILE A 489 -19.47 33.37 -5.48
CA ILE A 489 -18.70 32.98 -6.68
C ILE A 489 -17.21 33.11 -6.41
N THR A 490 -16.77 34.19 -5.77
CA THR A 490 -15.35 34.41 -5.44
C THR A 490 -14.84 33.29 -4.52
N THR A 491 -15.60 32.95 -3.48
CA THR A 491 -15.25 31.87 -2.55
C THR A 491 -15.29 30.50 -3.22
N LEU A 492 -16.23 30.27 -4.14
CA LEU A 492 -16.35 29.03 -4.91
C LEU A 492 -15.15 28.82 -5.84
N ILE A 493 -14.66 29.90 -6.48
CA ILE A 493 -13.45 29.84 -7.31
C ILE A 493 -12.25 29.43 -6.45
N THR A 494 -12.09 30.00 -5.25
CA THR A 494 -11.03 29.60 -4.32
C THR A 494 -11.18 28.14 -3.91
N ALA A 495 -12.39 27.69 -3.57
CA ALA A 495 -12.65 26.29 -3.23
C ALA A 495 -12.31 25.34 -4.40
N LEU A 496 -12.63 25.70 -5.65
CA LEU A 496 -12.31 24.89 -6.81
C LEU A 496 -10.79 24.77 -7.05
N ILE A 497 -10.04 25.85 -6.85
CA ILE A 497 -8.57 25.82 -6.93
C ILE A 497 -8.00 24.89 -5.85
N LEU A 498 -8.49 25.01 -4.60
CA LEU A 498 -8.08 24.12 -3.51
C LEU A 498 -8.46 22.67 -3.77
N PHE A 499 -9.58 22.41 -4.45
CA PHE A 499 -9.99 21.06 -4.82
C PHE A 499 -9.08 20.44 -5.90
N GLN A 500 -8.66 21.24 -6.88
CA GLN A 500 -7.85 20.78 -8.00
C GLN A 500 -6.38 20.55 -7.63
N PHE A 501 -5.83 21.39 -6.76
CA PHE A 501 -4.39 21.38 -6.40
C PHE A 501 -4.11 20.93 -4.97
N GLY A 502 -5.10 20.91 -4.09
CA GLY A 502 -4.95 20.44 -2.72
C GLY A 502 -4.90 18.92 -2.64
N THR A 503 -4.09 18.41 -1.71
CA THR A 503 -3.98 16.98 -1.41
C THR A 503 -4.65 16.67 -0.06
N GLY A 504 -5.09 15.42 0.10
CA GLY A 504 -5.66 14.86 1.33
C GLY A 504 -6.63 15.81 2.07
N PRO A 505 -6.28 16.32 3.27
CA PRO A 505 -7.17 17.15 4.09
C PRO A 505 -7.63 18.46 3.46
N VAL A 506 -6.78 19.12 2.66
CA VAL A 506 -7.10 20.41 2.01
C VAL A 506 -8.21 20.21 0.96
N ARG A 507 -8.20 19.07 0.27
CA ARG A 507 -9.25 18.71 -0.68
C ARG A 507 -10.58 18.47 0.02
N GLY A 508 -10.56 17.83 1.19
CA GLY A 508 -11.75 17.68 2.05
C GLY A 508 -12.35 19.02 2.50
N PHE A 509 -11.50 19.98 2.89
CA PHE A 509 -11.93 21.36 3.16
C PHE A 509 -12.58 22.02 1.92
N ALA A 510 -11.99 21.85 0.74
CA ALA A 510 -12.53 22.42 -0.49
C ALA A 510 -13.92 21.87 -0.86
N VAL A 511 -14.14 20.56 -0.68
CA VAL A 511 -15.43 19.90 -0.95
C VAL A 511 -16.52 20.39 0.01
N THR A 512 -16.22 20.38 1.32
CA THR A 512 -17.15 20.86 2.36
C THR A 512 -17.53 22.33 2.14
N LEU A 513 -16.55 23.17 1.82
CA LEU A 513 -16.77 24.59 1.50
C LEU A 513 -17.64 24.77 0.25
N THR A 514 -17.39 24.00 -0.82
CA THR A 514 -18.15 24.06 -2.08
C THR A 514 -19.62 23.69 -1.86
N ILE A 515 -19.88 22.56 -1.20
CA ILE A 515 -21.24 22.12 -0.86
C ILE A 515 -21.91 23.15 0.05
N GLY A 516 -21.16 23.67 1.02
CA GLY A 516 -21.60 24.75 1.91
C GLY A 516 -22.05 26.00 1.15
N ILE A 517 -21.28 26.46 0.17
CA ILE A 517 -21.64 27.64 -0.62
C ILE A 517 -22.89 27.41 -1.48
N ILE A 518 -23.01 26.25 -2.11
CA ILE A 518 -24.18 25.92 -2.93
C ILE A 518 -25.44 25.83 -2.05
N ALA A 519 -25.34 25.17 -0.89
CA ALA A 519 -26.43 25.05 0.06
C ALA A 519 -26.80 26.42 0.68
N SER A 520 -25.81 27.27 1.01
CA SER A 520 -26.07 28.61 1.57
C SER A 520 -26.80 29.48 0.56
N PHE A 521 -26.40 29.43 -0.70
CA PHE A 521 -27.04 30.17 -1.78
C PHE A 521 -28.50 29.76 -1.98
N PHE A 522 -28.76 28.45 -2.04
CA PHE A 522 -30.12 27.92 -2.14
C PHE A 522 -30.98 28.29 -0.92
N THR A 523 -30.44 28.15 0.29
CA THR A 523 -31.20 28.46 1.51
C THR A 523 -31.49 29.95 1.65
N ALA A 524 -30.52 30.83 1.44
CA ALA A 524 -30.72 32.27 1.54
C ALA A 524 -31.75 32.79 0.51
N LEU A 525 -31.63 32.41 -0.76
CA LEU A 525 -32.46 32.98 -1.82
C LEU A 525 -33.81 32.30 -2.01
N TYR A 526 -33.88 30.99 -1.75
CA TYR A 526 -35.09 30.21 -1.96
C TYR A 526 -35.84 29.94 -0.66
N VAL A 527 -35.15 29.41 0.36
CA VAL A 527 -35.79 29.00 1.63
C VAL A 527 -36.17 30.21 2.47
N THR A 528 -35.23 31.11 2.78
CA THR A 528 -35.48 32.31 3.58
C THR A 528 -36.55 33.19 2.92
N ARG A 529 -36.47 33.40 1.59
CA ARG A 529 -37.50 34.14 0.85
C ARG A 529 -38.88 33.50 0.98
N THR A 530 -38.96 32.17 0.92
CA THR A 530 -40.23 31.45 1.07
C THR A 530 -40.80 31.60 2.48
N PHE A 531 -39.96 31.51 3.51
CA PHE A 531 -40.37 31.75 4.89
C PHE A 531 -40.88 33.17 5.12
N TYR A 532 -40.21 34.18 4.54
CA TYR A 532 -40.68 35.56 4.56
C TYR A 532 -42.03 35.75 3.88
N LEU A 533 -42.23 35.17 2.70
CA LEU A 533 -43.51 35.26 1.98
C LEU A 533 -44.65 34.59 2.76
N ILE A 534 -44.37 33.49 3.45
CA ILE A 534 -45.35 32.83 4.34
C ILE A 534 -45.69 33.74 5.52
N TYR A 535 -44.68 34.35 6.15
CA TYR A 535 -44.85 35.24 7.29
C TYR A 535 -45.69 36.48 6.94
N ILE A 536 -45.44 37.10 5.78
CA ILE A 536 -46.12 38.32 5.34
C ILE A 536 -47.55 38.03 4.83
N ARG A 537 -47.86 36.78 4.46
CA ARG A 537 -49.16 36.41 3.86
C ARG A 537 -50.38 36.78 4.72
N ASN A 538 -50.24 36.78 6.04
CA ASN A 538 -51.32 37.09 6.98
C ASN A 538 -51.25 38.52 7.57
N LYS A 539 -50.26 39.34 7.17
CA LYS A 539 -50.10 40.73 7.65
C LYS A 539 -50.74 41.73 6.69
N LYS A 540 -51.38 42.77 7.24
CA LYS A 540 -51.91 43.89 6.45
C LYS A 540 -50.75 44.80 6.02
N ALA A 541 -50.93 45.55 4.92
CA ALA A 541 -49.88 46.42 4.35
C ALA A 541 -49.33 47.49 5.32
N THR A 542 -50.07 47.79 6.40
CA THR A 542 -49.73 48.74 7.47
C THR A 542 -49.04 48.10 8.69
N ASP A 543 -48.89 46.78 8.76
CA ASP A 543 -48.30 46.12 9.92
C ASP A 543 -46.78 46.22 9.88
N THR A 544 -46.17 46.70 10.97
CA THR A 544 -44.71 46.76 11.11
C THR A 544 -44.11 45.36 11.07
N VAL A 545 -43.03 45.19 10.30
CA VAL A 545 -42.18 44.00 10.36
C VAL A 545 -41.24 44.17 11.54
N SER A 546 -41.17 43.17 12.42
CA SER A 546 -40.12 43.11 13.43
C SER A 546 -38.82 42.67 12.75
N ILE A 547 -38.09 43.65 12.21
CA ILE A 547 -36.76 43.51 11.64
C ILE A 547 -35.77 44.22 12.53
#